data_AF-A0A8J5IEX4-F1
#
_entry.id   AF-A0A8J5IEX4-F1
#
_cell.length_a   1.000
_cell.length_b   1.000
_cell.length_c   1.000
_cell.angle_alpha   90.00
_cell.angle_beta   90.00
_cell.angle_gamma   90.00
#
_symmetry.space_group_name_H-M   'P 1'
#
loop_
_entity.id
_entity.type
_entity.pdbx_description
1 polymer ?
#
loop_
_entity_poly.entity_id
_entity_poly.type
_entity_poly.pdbx_seq_one_letter_code
_entity_poly.pdbx_strand_id
1 'polypeptide(L)'
;MHLRFYNHERILGSGPNATVVYSVHRTTSSSVSGFGNVYVYDNLLRAGVEPDSPIIGRNQGMGIGSSMAENSGLTNFQLVFTAGEYNGSSLALQGLFPVAPLGTVFERAITGGTGKFRLARGYLLTSEDGSRRRHYLYIRSKPISLLKIFFEVASIDYMHLRFYNHERILGSGPDATVVYAVERTSSTSGAGFGNVIVYDNLLRAGVEPDSPIIGRNQGMGVGSSLAENSGLTNFQLVFTAGKYNGSSLALQGLFPVAPLGTVFERAITGGTGKFRLARGYLLTTEVHSTNTTLTGQLDAFITFR
;
A
#
# COMPACT_ATOMS: atom_id res chain seq x y z
N MET A 1 1.17 9.86 -19.07
CA MET A 1 2.61 9.80 -18.73
C MET A 1 3.11 8.37 -18.92
N HIS A 2 4.34 8.21 -19.39
CA HIS A 2 4.99 6.90 -19.55
C HIS A 2 6.34 6.92 -18.81
N LEU A 3 6.52 6.00 -17.85
CA LEU A 3 7.79 5.82 -17.13
C LEU A 3 8.34 4.43 -17.39
N ARG A 4 9.65 4.35 -17.60
CA ARG A 4 10.40 3.09 -17.73
C ARG A 4 11.36 2.97 -16.56
N PHE A 5 11.37 1.81 -15.91
CA PHE A 5 12.30 1.48 -14.84
C PHE A 5 12.47 -0.03 -14.71
N TYR A 6 13.40 -0.43 -13.85
CA TYR A 6 13.77 -1.82 -13.64
C TYR A 6 13.59 -2.18 -12.18
N ASN A 7 12.96 -3.32 -11.91
CA ASN A 7 12.80 -3.87 -10.56
C ASN A 7 13.95 -4.84 -10.29
N HIS A 8 14.80 -4.47 -9.34
CA HIS A 8 15.97 -5.25 -8.96
C HIS A 8 15.63 -6.09 -7.73
N GLU A 9 15.36 -7.37 -7.99
CA GLU A 9 15.03 -8.37 -6.97
C GLU A 9 16.26 -9.23 -6.65
N ARG A 10 16.48 -9.49 -5.37
CA ARG A 10 17.39 -10.54 -4.89
C ARG A 10 16.56 -11.74 -4.46
N ILE A 11 16.83 -12.86 -5.13
CA ILE A 11 15.98 -14.06 -5.15
C ILE A 11 15.71 -14.58 -3.73
N LEU A 12 14.48 -15.06 -3.54
CA LEU A 12 14.06 -15.73 -2.32
C LEU A 12 15.03 -16.86 -1.93
N GLY A 13 15.53 -16.83 -0.70
CA GLY A 13 16.49 -17.82 -0.20
C GLY A 13 17.96 -17.55 -0.60
N SER A 14 18.28 -16.43 -1.26
CA SER A 14 19.65 -16.05 -1.62
C SER A 14 20.52 -15.57 -0.44
N GLY A 15 20.23 -16.00 0.78
CA GLY A 15 20.93 -15.60 2.00
C GLY A 15 20.47 -14.26 2.61
N PRO A 16 21.31 -13.62 3.45
CA PRO A 16 20.89 -12.54 4.34
C PRO A 16 20.45 -11.24 3.63
N ASN A 17 20.71 -11.14 2.33
CA ASN A 17 20.36 -9.96 1.53
C ASN A 17 19.18 -10.20 0.57
N ALA A 18 18.39 -11.27 0.78
CA ALA A 18 17.19 -11.50 -0.01
C ALA A 18 16.21 -10.33 0.15
N THR A 19 15.67 -9.83 -0.97
CA THR A 19 14.67 -8.76 -0.95
C THR A 19 13.24 -9.30 -0.96
N VAL A 20 13.10 -10.63 -0.99
CA VAL A 20 11.83 -11.36 -0.95
C VAL A 20 11.93 -12.43 0.13
N VAL A 21 10.89 -12.55 0.96
CA VAL A 21 10.79 -13.58 2.00
C VAL A 21 9.40 -14.21 2.02
N TYR A 22 9.33 -15.44 2.54
CA TYR A 22 8.06 -16.01 2.96
C TYR A 22 7.62 -15.43 4.31
N SER A 23 6.42 -14.88 4.36
CA SER A 23 5.69 -14.68 5.61
C SER A 23 5.00 -15.98 6.02
N VAL A 24 4.37 -16.67 5.05
CA VAL A 24 3.79 -18.00 5.23
C VAL A 24 4.38 -18.92 4.18
N HIS A 25 5.03 -19.99 4.63
CA HIS A 25 5.68 -20.97 3.76
C HIS A 25 5.07 -22.36 3.97
N ARG A 26 4.27 -22.82 3.01
CA ARG A 26 3.73 -24.18 3.00
C ARG A 26 4.74 -25.12 2.37
N THR A 27 5.53 -25.78 3.20
CA THR A 27 6.56 -26.74 2.77
C THR A 27 6.03 -28.14 2.45
N THR A 28 4.77 -28.43 2.79
CA THR A 28 4.18 -29.78 2.76
C THR A 28 3.23 -30.04 1.60
N SER A 29 3.04 -29.10 0.66
CA SER A 29 2.11 -29.31 -0.46
C SER A 29 2.85 -29.78 -1.71
N SER A 30 2.34 -30.86 -2.32
CA SER A 30 2.66 -31.28 -3.69
C SER A 30 2.09 -30.35 -4.77
N SER A 31 1.61 -29.15 -4.41
CA SER A 31 1.04 -28.21 -5.37
C SER A 31 2.15 -27.55 -6.19
N VAL A 32 2.02 -27.64 -7.52
CA VAL A 32 2.96 -27.13 -8.52
C VAL A 32 3.03 -25.59 -8.52
N SER A 33 2.16 -24.91 -7.76
CA SER A 33 1.85 -23.48 -7.92
C SER A 33 2.15 -22.57 -6.72
N GLY A 34 2.78 -23.06 -5.65
CA GLY A 34 3.03 -22.24 -4.45
C GLY A 34 1.73 -21.74 -3.79
N PHE A 35 0.62 -22.42 -4.01
CA PHE A 35 -0.71 -22.02 -3.53
C PHE A 35 -0.77 -21.91 -2.00
N GLY A 36 -1.25 -20.76 -1.52
CA GLY A 36 -1.32 -20.43 -0.10
C GLY A 36 -0.01 -19.93 0.51
N ASN A 37 1.09 -19.84 -0.24
CA ASN A 37 2.28 -19.11 0.21
C ASN A 37 2.01 -17.61 0.22
N VAL A 38 2.53 -16.93 1.24
CA VAL A 38 2.50 -15.47 1.35
C VAL A 38 3.93 -14.96 1.28
N TYR A 39 4.18 -14.08 0.32
CA TYR A 39 5.46 -13.46 0.04
C TYR A 39 5.40 -11.99 0.42
N VAL A 40 6.51 -11.47 0.94
CA VAL A 40 6.72 -10.04 1.17
C VAL A 40 8.03 -9.64 0.52
N TYR A 41 8.03 -8.48 -0.14
CA TYR A 41 9.18 -8.01 -0.88
C TYR A 41 9.39 -6.51 -0.75
N ASP A 42 10.67 -6.14 -0.81
CA ASP A 42 11.13 -4.76 -0.91
C ASP A 42 12.31 -4.68 -1.88
N ASN A 43 11.98 -4.45 -3.14
CA ASN A 43 12.93 -4.44 -4.25
C ASN A 43 13.36 -3.01 -4.60
N LEU A 44 14.60 -2.83 -5.04
CA LEU A 44 15.06 -1.54 -5.54
C LEU A 44 14.46 -1.26 -6.92
N LEU A 45 14.00 -0.03 -7.13
CA LEU A 45 13.68 0.48 -8.45
C LEU A 45 14.88 1.26 -8.99
N ARG A 46 15.32 0.93 -10.20
CA ARG A 46 16.44 1.61 -10.87
C ARG A 46 16.07 2.16 -12.23
N ALA A 47 16.79 3.20 -12.64
CA ALA A 47 16.67 3.80 -13.96
C ALA A 47 17.19 2.87 -15.07
N GLY A 48 18.15 1.99 -14.76
CA GLY A 48 18.78 1.07 -15.70
C GLY A 48 18.66 -0.40 -15.30
N VAL A 49 18.97 -1.27 -16.26
CA VAL A 49 19.04 -2.72 -16.04
C VAL A 49 20.28 -3.13 -15.24
N GLU A 50 21.34 -2.32 -15.30
CA GLU A 50 22.60 -2.63 -14.65
C GLU A 50 22.52 -2.41 -13.13
N PRO A 51 23.18 -3.25 -12.30
CA PRO A 51 23.06 -3.21 -10.84
C PRO A 51 23.56 -1.93 -10.18
N ASP A 52 24.42 -1.18 -10.84
CA ASP A 52 25.00 0.09 -10.40
C ASP A 52 24.22 1.32 -10.90
N SER A 53 23.24 1.12 -11.77
CA SER A 53 22.43 2.22 -12.31
C SER A 53 21.66 2.98 -11.22
N PRO A 54 21.30 4.26 -11.42
CA PRO A 54 20.71 5.08 -10.38
C PRO A 54 19.45 4.46 -9.75
N ILE A 55 19.39 4.44 -8.42
CA ILE A 55 18.18 4.08 -7.67
C ILE A 55 17.20 5.24 -7.79
N ILE A 56 15.96 4.93 -8.17
CA ILE A 56 14.88 5.91 -8.31
C ILE A 56 13.76 5.71 -7.27
N GLY A 57 13.80 4.60 -6.54
CA GLY A 57 12.73 4.25 -5.62
C GLY A 57 12.79 2.82 -5.12
N ARG A 58 11.66 2.36 -4.58
CA ARG A 58 11.44 1.00 -4.07
C ARG A 58 10.10 0.45 -4.51
N ASN A 59 10.04 -0.87 -4.68
CA ASN A 59 8.82 -1.63 -4.88
C ASN A 59 8.58 -2.47 -3.63
N GLN A 60 7.61 -2.04 -2.83
CA GLN A 60 7.31 -2.59 -1.51
C GLN A 60 5.92 -3.20 -1.51
N GLY A 61 5.82 -4.48 -1.17
CA GLY A 61 4.51 -5.09 -1.05
C GLY A 61 4.50 -6.56 -0.73
N MET A 62 3.40 -7.20 -1.11
CA MET A 62 3.12 -8.61 -0.84
C MET A 62 2.60 -9.34 -2.07
N GLY A 63 2.74 -10.66 -2.04
CA GLY A 63 2.18 -11.60 -3.00
C GLY A 63 1.58 -12.79 -2.30
N ILE A 64 0.54 -13.39 -2.89
CA ILE A 64 -0.08 -14.62 -2.40
C ILE A 64 -0.20 -15.58 -3.58
N GLY A 65 0.35 -16.79 -3.45
CA GLY A 65 0.09 -17.86 -4.42
C GLY A 65 -1.40 -18.19 -4.39
N SER A 66 -2.14 -17.76 -5.42
CA SER A 66 -3.60 -17.72 -5.40
C SER A 66 -4.24 -18.63 -6.44
N SER A 67 -3.44 -19.26 -7.29
CA SER A 67 -3.91 -20.20 -8.30
C SER A 67 -3.60 -21.64 -7.93
N MET A 68 -4.61 -22.51 -8.03
CA MET A 68 -4.47 -23.96 -7.86
C MET A 68 -4.10 -24.67 -9.16
N ALA A 69 -4.33 -24.02 -10.31
CA ALA A 69 -4.13 -24.60 -11.64
C ALA A 69 -2.80 -24.18 -12.28
N GLU A 70 -2.35 -22.97 -11.98
CA GLU A 70 -1.16 -22.35 -12.58
C GLU A 70 -0.29 -21.77 -11.49
N ASN A 71 1.01 -21.63 -11.74
CA ASN A 71 1.91 -20.93 -10.83
C ASN A 71 1.71 -19.42 -10.99
N SER A 72 0.62 -18.89 -10.40
CA SER A 72 0.25 -17.48 -10.43
C SER A 72 -0.22 -17.01 -9.07
N GLY A 73 0.12 -15.76 -8.74
CA GLY A 73 -0.22 -15.15 -7.46
C GLY A 73 -0.83 -13.76 -7.59
N LEU A 74 -1.71 -13.41 -6.67
CA LEU A 74 -2.19 -12.05 -6.48
C LEU A 74 -1.08 -11.22 -5.84
N THR A 75 -0.87 -10.02 -6.34
CA THR A 75 0.09 -9.06 -5.78
C THR A 75 -0.58 -7.75 -5.43
N ASN A 76 -0.08 -7.14 -4.37
CA ASN A 76 -0.48 -5.83 -3.87
C ASN A 76 0.78 -5.11 -3.37
N PHE A 77 1.09 -3.95 -3.95
CA PHE A 77 2.36 -3.27 -3.70
C PHE A 77 2.30 -1.77 -4.02
N GLN A 78 3.32 -1.07 -3.54
CA GLN A 78 3.55 0.35 -3.77
C GLN A 78 4.86 0.53 -4.56
N LEU A 79 4.83 1.37 -5.59
CA LEU A 79 6.04 1.96 -6.15
C LEU A 79 6.29 3.27 -5.42
N VAL A 80 7.37 3.35 -4.65
CA VAL A 80 7.74 4.49 -3.81
C VAL A 80 8.92 5.19 -4.47
N PHE A 81 8.72 6.42 -4.95
CA PHE A 81 9.79 7.17 -5.61
C PHE A 81 10.56 7.98 -4.58
N THR A 82 11.88 7.82 -4.56
CA THR A 82 12.79 8.45 -3.58
C THR A 82 13.81 9.38 -4.23
N ALA A 83 13.74 9.54 -5.55
CA ALA A 83 14.62 10.43 -6.31
C ALA A 83 13.91 11.04 -7.53
N GLY A 84 14.56 12.05 -8.10
CA GLY A 84 14.10 12.72 -9.32
C GLY A 84 12.79 13.51 -9.13
N GLU A 85 12.07 13.71 -10.23
CA GLU A 85 10.86 14.55 -10.27
C GLU A 85 9.75 14.04 -9.34
N TYR A 86 9.67 12.73 -9.11
CA TYR A 86 8.58 12.09 -8.36
C TYR A 86 8.96 11.77 -6.91
N ASN A 87 10.09 12.25 -6.43
CA ASN A 87 10.54 12.02 -5.05
C ASN A 87 9.42 12.36 -4.04
N GLY A 88 9.16 11.43 -3.12
CA GLY A 88 8.11 11.52 -2.09
C GLY A 88 6.70 11.14 -2.58
N SER A 89 6.54 10.77 -3.85
CA SER A 89 5.27 10.27 -4.39
C SER A 89 5.27 8.75 -4.50
N SER A 90 4.09 8.14 -4.48
CA SER A 90 3.93 6.70 -4.67
C SER A 90 2.74 6.33 -5.54
N LEU A 91 2.75 5.10 -6.07
CA LEU A 91 1.64 4.51 -6.80
C LEU A 91 1.22 3.21 -6.12
N ALA A 92 -0.09 3.05 -5.96
CA ALA A 92 -0.72 1.85 -5.45
C ALA A 92 -1.10 0.93 -6.61
N LEU A 93 -0.69 -0.33 -6.54
CA LEU A 93 -0.93 -1.31 -7.59
C LEU A 93 -1.45 -2.63 -7.04
N GLN A 94 -2.26 -3.29 -7.87
CA GLN A 94 -2.79 -4.63 -7.62
C GLN A 94 -2.93 -5.40 -8.93
N GLY A 95 -2.68 -6.71 -8.90
CA GLY A 95 -2.91 -7.58 -10.06
C GLY A 95 -2.28 -8.95 -9.92
N LEU A 96 -2.50 -9.81 -10.91
CA LEU A 96 -1.89 -11.12 -10.96
C LEU A 96 -0.43 -11.02 -11.43
N PHE A 97 0.41 -11.86 -10.85
CA PHE A 97 1.76 -12.15 -11.31
C PHE A 97 1.79 -13.61 -11.76
N PRO A 98 1.78 -13.88 -13.08
CA PRO A 98 1.96 -15.22 -13.61
C PRO A 98 3.45 -15.59 -13.62
N VAL A 99 3.79 -16.82 -13.24
CA VAL A 99 5.08 -17.41 -13.63
C VAL A 99 4.95 -17.84 -15.08
N ALA A 100 5.46 -16.99 -15.97
CA ALA A 100 5.35 -17.15 -17.41
C ALA A 100 6.73 -17.28 -18.07
N PRO A 101 6.82 -17.80 -19.31
CA PRO A 101 8.07 -17.83 -20.06
C PRO A 101 8.73 -16.45 -20.12
N LEU A 102 10.07 -16.43 -20.17
CA LEU A 102 10.83 -15.21 -20.36
C LEU A 102 10.33 -14.46 -21.62
N GLY A 103 10.21 -13.14 -21.51
CA GLY A 103 9.66 -12.25 -22.51
C GLY A 103 8.14 -12.02 -22.37
N THR A 104 7.43 -12.80 -21.55
CA THR A 104 5.99 -12.60 -21.35
C THR A 104 5.71 -11.25 -20.71
N VAL A 105 4.76 -10.51 -21.29
CA VAL A 105 4.29 -9.24 -20.76
C VAL A 105 3.01 -9.47 -19.96
N PHE A 106 2.97 -9.00 -18.72
CA PHE A 106 1.77 -9.03 -17.89
C PHE A 106 1.46 -7.67 -17.28
N GLU A 107 0.18 -7.47 -16.98
CA GLU A 107 -0.36 -6.19 -16.54
C GLU A 107 -0.75 -6.19 -15.06
N ARG A 108 -0.47 -5.10 -14.35
CA ARG A 108 -1.05 -4.81 -13.03
C ARG A 108 -1.72 -3.44 -13.02
N ALA A 109 -2.89 -3.34 -12.42
CA ALA A 109 -3.67 -2.12 -12.39
C ALA A 109 -3.05 -1.10 -11.42
N ILE A 110 -3.06 0.17 -11.81
CA ILE A 110 -2.82 1.30 -10.92
C ILE A 110 -4.16 1.71 -10.32
N THR A 111 -4.31 1.50 -9.02
CA THR A 111 -5.55 1.73 -8.28
C THR A 111 -5.59 3.11 -7.63
N GLY A 112 -4.43 3.73 -7.44
CA GLY A 112 -4.29 5.10 -6.93
C GLY A 112 -2.83 5.53 -6.79
N GLY A 113 -2.60 6.63 -6.09
CA GLY A 113 -1.27 7.15 -5.82
C GLY A 113 -1.30 8.33 -4.85
N THR A 114 -0.12 8.76 -4.43
CA THR A 114 0.09 9.83 -3.46
C THR A 114 0.89 10.98 -4.09
N GLY A 115 0.90 12.16 -3.44
CA GLY A 115 1.70 13.29 -3.89
C GLY A 115 1.38 13.69 -5.33
N LYS A 116 2.37 13.63 -6.24
CA LYS A 116 2.19 13.94 -7.66
C LYS A 116 1.30 12.93 -8.42
N PHE A 117 1.00 11.79 -7.81
CA PHE A 117 0.16 10.73 -8.38
C PHE A 117 -1.23 10.62 -7.77
N ARG A 118 -1.69 11.62 -7.01
CA ARG A 118 -3.08 11.67 -6.54
C ARG A 118 -4.06 11.41 -7.69
N LEU A 119 -5.02 10.52 -7.44
CA LEU A 119 -6.05 10.07 -8.39
C LEU A 119 -5.55 9.32 -9.63
N ALA A 120 -4.28 8.89 -9.67
CA ALA A 120 -3.73 8.12 -10.79
C ALA A 120 -4.60 6.90 -11.15
N ARG A 121 -4.70 6.62 -12.46
CA ARG A 121 -5.24 5.38 -13.05
C ARG A 121 -4.32 4.95 -14.17
N GLY A 122 -4.38 3.68 -14.50
CA GLY A 122 -3.67 3.11 -15.62
C GLY A 122 -3.16 1.74 -15.25
N TYR A 123 -2.02 1.39 -15.80
CA TYR A 123 -1.49 0.05 -15.66
C TYR A 123 0.04 0.02 -15.73
N LEU A 124 0.60 -1.01 -15.14
CA LEU A 124 2.00 -1.38 -15.20
C LEU A 124 2.12 -2.63 -16.07
N LEU A 125 2.78 -2.52 -17.22
CA LEU A 125 3.25 -3.68 -17.96
C LEU A 125 4.61 -4.12 -17.42
N THR A 126 4.77 -5.41 -17.23
CA THR A 126 6.02 -6.02 -16.78
C THR A 126 6.44 -7.07 -17.78
N SER A 127 7.70 -7.07 -18.18
CA SER A 127 8.34 -8.18 -18.92
C SER A 127 9.56 -8.68 -18.15
N GLU A 128 9.74 -9.98 -18.07
CA GLU A 128 10.92 -10.59 -17.46
C GLU A 128 11.82 -11.20 -18.54
N ASP A 129 13.11 -10.84 -18.57
CA ASP A 129 14.08 -11.35 -19.55
C ASP A 129 15.32 -11.86 -18.80
N GLY A 130 15.38 -13.17 -18.52
CA GLY A 130 16.37 -13.77 -17.63
C GLY A 130 16.25 -13.25 -16.19
N SER A 131 17.34 -12.78 -15.60
CA SER A 131 17.37 -12.14 -14.27
C SER A 131 16.90 -10.67 -14.27
N ARG A 132 16.45 -10.14 -15.41
CA ARG A 132 16.19 -8.72 -15.62
C ARG A 132 14.69 -8.48 -15.77
N ARG A 133 14.05 -7.90 -14.75
CA ARG A 133 12.64 -7.47 -14.82
C ARG A 133 12.52 -6.02 -15.28
N ARG A 134 11.84 -5.82 -16.41
CA ARG A 134 11.56 -4.50 -17.01
C ARG A 134 10.11 -4.12 -16.78
N HIS A 135 9.89 -2.86 -16.44
CA HIS A 135 8.56 -2.31 -16.19
C HIS A 135 8.28 -1.09 -17.06
N TYR A 136 7.10 -1.07 -17.68
CA TYR A 136 6.55 0.06 -18.42
C TYR A 136 5.28 0.52 -17.73
N LEU A 137 5.30 1.74 -17.21
CA LEU A 137 4.20 2.32 -16.47
C LEU A 137 3.41 3.28 -17.34
N TYR A 138 2.13 3.03 -17.50
CA TYR A 138 1.19 3.87 -18.24
C TYR A 138 0.21 4.50 -17.26
N ILE A 139 0.36 5.81 -17.03
CA ILE A 139 -0.53 6.56 -16.14
C ILE A 139 -1.39 7.51 -16.96
N ARG A 140 -2.70 7.35 -16.86
CA ARG A 140 -3.68 8.38 -17.18
C ARG A 140 -3.84 9.27 -15.94
N SER A 141 -2.88 10.14 -15.71
CA SER A 141 -3.07 11.28 -14.81
C SER A 141 -3.78 12.36 -15.61
N LYS A 142 -4.87 12.93 -15.10
CA LYS A 142 -5.21 14.29 -15.54
C LYS A 142 -4.02 15.14 -15.09
N PRO A 143 -3.32 15.86 -15.98
CA PRO A 143 -2.32 16.80 -15.51
C PRO A 143 -3.07 17.80 -14.63
N ILE A 144 -2.74 17.85 -13.33
CA ILE A 144 -2.92 19.08 -12.57
C ILE A 144 -1.79 19.96 -13.11
N SER A 145 -2.03 20.57 -14.27
CA SER A 145 -1.00 21.05 -15.18
C SER A 145 -0.25 22.23 -14.59
N LEU A 146 1.08 22.11 -14.54
CA LEU A 146 1.97 23.21 -14.91
C LEU A 146 1.76 23.47 -16.42
N LEU A 147 0.70 24.21 -16.73
CA LEU A 147 0.54 24.93 -18.00
C LEU A 147 0.06 26.33 -17.64
N LYS A 148 1.01 27.24 -17.38
CA LYS A 148 0.77 28.68 -17.30
C LYS A 148 0.46 29.21 -18.72
N ILE A 149 -0.73 28.92 -19.24
CA ILE A 149 -1.37 29.66 -20.33
C ILE A 149 -2.88 29.60 -20.04
N PHE A 150 -3.47 30.76 -19.75
CA PHE A 150 -4.86 31.02 -19.35
C PHE A 150 -5.87 29.92 -19.70
N PHE A 151 -6.14 29.01 -18.77
CA PHE A 151 -7.41 28.30 -18.64
C PHE A 151 -7.66 28.03 -17.16
N GLU A 152 -8.90 28.25 -16.74
CA GLU A 152 -9.44 27.93 -15.42
C GLU A 152 -9.11 26.46 -15.10
N VAL A 153 -8.20 26.24 -14.14
CA VAL A 153 -7.91 24.90 -13.64
C VAL A 153 -9.21 24.43 -13.00
N ALA A 154 -9.94 23.55 -13.68
CA ALA A 154 -11.16 22.97 -13.12
C ALA A 154 -10.81 22.42 -11.73
N SER A 155 -11.29 23.10 -10.68
CA SER A 155 -11.15 22.63 -9.31
C SER A 155 -11.77 21.25 -9.28
N ILE A 156 -11.02 20.26 -8.82
CA ILE A 156 -11.64 18.99 -8.46
C ILE A 156 -12.36 19.29 -7.17
N ASP A 157 -13.69 19.38 -7.22
CA ASP A 157 -14.49 19.45 -6.01
C ASP A 157 -14.28 18.15 -5.24
N TYR A 158 -13.73 18.30 -4.04
CA TYR A 158 -13.56 17.22 -3.09
C TYR A 158 -14.62 17.33 -2.00
N MET A 159 -15.23 16.19 -1.70
CA MET A 159 -15.79 15.98 -0.37
C MET A 159 -14.64 15.80 0.61
N HIS A 160 -14.59 16.62 1.65
CA HIS A 160 -13.64 16.48 2.74
C HIS A 160 -14.34 15.93 3.98
N LEU A 161 -13.82 14.83 4.52
CA LEU A 161 -14.26 14.25 5.78
C LEU A 161 -13.10 14.25 6.77
N ARG A 162 -13.35 14.72 8.00
CA ARG A 162 -12.42 14.60 9.12
C ARG A 162 -13.03 13.71 10.21
N PHE A 163 -12.22 12.77 10.69
CA PHE A 163 -12.56 11.87 11.79
C PHE A 163 -11.26 11.27 12.36
N TYR A 164 -11.37 10.41 13.37
CA TYR A 164 -10.21 9.93 14.13
C TYR A 164 -10.20 8.40 14.22
N ASN A 165 -9.06 7.79 13.92
CA ASN A 165 -8.79 6.39 14.20
C ASN A 165 -8.28 6.25 15.63
N HIS A 166 -8.94 5.41 16.41
CA HIS A 166 -8.57 5.08 17.78
C HIS A 166 -8.11 3.63 17.83
N GLU A 167 -6.81 3.46 18.05
CA GLU A 167 -6.13 2.18 18.09
C GLU A 167 -5.68 1.85 19.51
N ARG A 168 -5.84 0.58 19.90
CA ARG A 168 -5.11 -0.02 21.02
C ARG A 168 -3.95 -0.82 20.45
N ILE A 169 -2.75 -0.40 20.83
CA ILE A 169 -1.50 -0.78 20.18
C ILE A 169 -1.27 -2.30 20.27
N LEU A 170 -0.63 -2.85 19.24
CA LEU A 170 -0.20 -4.23 19.20
C LEU A 170 0.55 -4.63 20.48
N GLY A 171 0.10 -5.70 21.15
CA GLY A 171 0.71 -6.20 22.38
C GLY A 171 0.37 -5.40 23.64
N SER A 172 -0.54 -4.41 23.57
CA SER A 172 -0.94 -3.60 24.73
C SER A 172 -1.85 -4.31 25.75
N GLY A 173 -2.07 -5.62 25.62
CA GLY A 173 -2.93 -6.42 26.49
C GLY A 173 -4.16 -7.00 25.77
N PRO A 174 -5.14 -7.54 26.53
CA PRO A 174 -6.26 -8.31 25.98
C PRO A 174 -7.21 -7.50 25.09
N ASP A 175 -7.21 -6.18 25.26
CA ASP A 175 -8.07 -5.27 24.48
C ASP A 175 -7.38 -4.71 23.22
N ALA A 176 -6.17 -5.16 22.88
CA ALA A 176 -5.46 -4.69 21.70
C ALA A 176 -6.35 -4.82 20.44
N THR A 177 -6.43 -3.76 19.64
CA THR A 177 -7.21 -3.74 18.40
C THR A 177 -6.37 -4.09 17.18
N VAL A 178 -5.07 -4.34 17.40
CA VAL A 178 -4.09 -4.81 16.42
C VAL A 178 -3.46 -6.09 16.94
N VAL A 179 -3.39 -7.13 16.10
CA VAL A 179 -2.79 -8.43 16.46
C VAL A 179 -1.94 -8.97 15.32
N TYR A 180 -0.94 -9.77 15.65
CA TYR A 180 -0.20 -10.55 14.64
C TYR A 180 -1.09 -11.66 14.09
N ALA A 181 -1.30 -11.65 12.77
CA ALA A 181 -1.81 -12.80 12.04
C ALA A 181 -0.66 -13.74 11.64
N VAL A 182 0.51 -13.16 11.35
CA VAL A 182 1.76 -13.89 11.08
C VAL A 182 2.90 -13.12 11.72
N GLU A 183 3.66 -13.78 12.59
CA GLU A 183 4.84 -13.22 13.23
C GLU A 183 6.09 -14.00 12.78
N ARG A 184 7.03 -13.29 12.15
CA ARG A 184 8.29 -13.84 11.70
C ARG A 184 9.32 -13.70 12.82
N THR A 185 9.54 -14.79 13.55
CA THR A 185 10.44 -14.87 14.72
C THR A 185 11.93 -14.59 14.45
N SER A 186 12.33 -14.39 13.19
CA SER A 186 13.73 -14.16 12.76
C SER A 186 13.97 -12.82 12.07
N SER A 187 13.02 -11.87 12.07
CA SER A 187 13.24 -10.58 11.42
C SER A 187 14.13 -9.66 12.28
N THR A 188 15.36 -9.42 11.84
CA THR A 188 16.29 -8.43 12.44
C THR A 188 16.04 -6.99 11.95
N SER A 189 15.09 -6.79 11.03
CA SER A 189 14.74 -5.48 10.45
C SER A 189 13.77 -4.71 11.37
N GLY A 190 14.00 -3.39 11.53
CA GLY A 190 13.30 -2.54 12.50
C GLY A 190 11.77 -2.41 12.36
N ALA A 191 11.17 -2.86 11.24
CA ALA A 191 9.73 -2.80 10.99
C ALA A 191 8.98 -4.14 11.13
N GLY A 192 9.67 -5.19 11.56
CA GLY A 192 9.12 -6.55 11.50
C GLY A 192 8.86 -6.99 10.05
N PHE A 193 9.87 -6.89 9.18
CA PHE A 193 9.72 -7.26 7.77
C PHE A 193 9.20 -8.70 7.62
N GLY A 194 8.10 -8.84 6.89
CA GLY A 194 7.38 -10.09 6.73
C GLY A 194 6.32 -10.37 7.80
N ASN A 195 6.22 -9.58 8.87
CA ASN A 195 5.10 -9.68 9.80
C ASN A 195 3.81 -9.22 9.12
N VAL A 196 2.72 -9.92 9.41
CA VAL A 196 1.36 -9.57 8.97
C VAL A 196 0.53 -9.29 10.22
N ILE A 197 -0.04 -8.10 10.29
CA ILE A 197 -0.99 -7.72 11.34
C ILE A 197 -2.39 -7.60 10.74
N VAL A 198 -3.39 -7.86 11.57
CA VAL A 198 -4.78 -7.47 11.30
C VAL A 198 -5.24 -6.52 12.38
N TYR A 199 -6.12 -5.59 12.01
CA TYR A 199 -6.63 -4.60 12.95
C TYR A 199 -8.09 -4.27 12.71
N ASP A 200 -8.76 -3.94 13.81
CA ASP A 200 -10.14 -3.46 13.82
C ASP A 200 -10.27 -2.32 14.85
N ASN A 201 -9.91 -1.14 14.39
CA ASN A 201 -9.85 0.07 15.21
C ASN A 201 -11.19 0.82 15.20
N LEU A 202 -11.45 1.61 16.23
CA LEU A 202 -12.64 2.46 16.28
C LEU A 202 -12.43 3.71 15.42
N LEU A 203 -13.46 4.09 14.65
CA LEU A 203 -13.53 5.44 14.07
C LEU A 203 -14.44 6.31 14.92
N ARG A 204 -13.94 7.48 15.31
CA ARG A 204 -14.68 8.46 16.12
C ARG A 204 -14.77 9.83 15.46
N ALA A 205 -15.78 10.59 15.84
CA ALA A 205 -15.98 11.96 15.37
C ALA A 205 -14.94 12.94 15.96
N GLY A 206 -14.40 12.66 17.15
CA GLY A 206 -13.44 13.51 17.86
C GLY A 206 -12.14 12.79 18.24
N VAL A 207 -11.16 13.58 18.68
CA VAL A 207 -9.88 13.06 19.21
C VAL A 207 -10.08 12.45 20.60
N GLU A 208 -11.12 12.89 21.32
CA GLU A 208 -11.42 12.47 22.67
C GLU A 208 -11.88 10.99 22.69
N PRO A 209 -11.43 10.17 23.67
CA PRO A 209 -11.78 8.75 23.76
C PRO A 209 -13.26 8.44 23.96
N ASP A 210 -14.05 9.40 24.43
CA ASP A 210 -15.49 9.29 24.66
C ASP A 210 -16.32 9.89 23.51
N SER A 211 -15.68 10.51 22.52
CA SER A 211 -16.37 11.10 21.36
C SER A 211 -17.17 10.05 20.56
N PRO A 212 -18.25 10.45 19.85
CA PRO A 212 -19.13 9.49 19.20
C PRO A 212 -18.40 8.54 18.24
N ILE A 213 -18.67 7.24 18.37
CA ILE A 213 -18.22 6.23 17.41
C ILE A 213 -19.04 6.39 16.14
N ILE A 214 -18.35 6.51 15.00
CA ILE A 214 -18.96 6.68 13.68
C ILE A 214 -18.73 5.48 12.76
N GLY A 215 -17.86 4.55 13.15
CA GLY A 215 -17.47 3.43 12.31
C GLY A 215 -16.31 2.61 12.84
N ARG A 216 -15.71 1.84 11.94
CA ARG A 216 -14.56 0.96 12.17
C ARG A 216 -13.52 1.15 11.08
N ASN A 217 -12.25 1.07 11.45
CA ASN A 217 -11.12 0.97 10.51
C ASN A 217 -10.61 -0.47 10.56
N GLN A 218 -10.93 -1.22 9.51
CA GLN A 218 -10.72 -2.66 9.44
C GLN A 218 -9.74 -2.99 8.32
N GLY A 219 -8.68 -3.72 8.63
CA GLY A 219 -7.73 -4.09 7.60
C GLY A 219 -6.55 -4.91 8.07
N MET A 220 -5.51 -4.87 7.26
CA MET A 220 -4.25 -5.53 7.52
C MET A 220 -3.07 -4.64 7.18
N GLY A 221 -1.97 -4.90 7.88
CA GLY A 221 -0.66 -4.30 7.65
C GLY A 221 0.36 -5.39 7.40
N VAL A 222 1.35 -5.10 6.57
CA VAL A 222 2.49 -5.97 6.31
C VAL A 222 3.77 -5.16 6.44
N GLY A 223 4.69 -5.61 7.30
CA GLY A 223 6.04 -5.04 7.35
C GLY A 223 6.74 -5.30 6.03
N SER A 224 6.77 -4.31 5.13
CA SER A 224 7.20 -4.48 3.74
C SER A 224 8.35 -3.57 3.35
N SER A 225 9.02 -2.98 4.35
CA SER A 225 10.21 -2.16 4.15
C SER A 225 11.43 -2.80 4.82
N LEU A 226 12.51 -2.97 4.05
CA LEU A 226 13.82 -3.41 4.53
C LEU A 226 14.70 -2.25 4.98
N ALA A 227 14.42 -1.02 4.51
CA ALA A 227 15.27 0.15 4.75
C ALA A 227 14.68 1.11 5.81
N GLU A 228 13.37 1.17 5.91
CA GLU A 228 12.65 2.11 6.78
C GLU A 228 11.69 1.36 7.69
N ASN A 229 11.30 1.97 8.80
CA ASN A 229 10.26 1.43 9.65
C ASN A 229 8.89 1.73 9.04
N SER A 230 8.49 0.99 7.99
CA SER A 230 7.26 1.24 7.22
C SER A 230 6.65 -0.06 6.72
N GLY A 231 5.32 -0.08 6.59
CA GLY A 231 4.57 -1.23 6.11
C GLY A 231 3.46 -0.88 5.13
N LEU A 232 3.17 -1.81 4.23
CA LEU A 232 2.01 -1.74 3.36
C LEU A 232 0.73 -1.97 4.19
N THR A 233 -0.26 -1.11 4.02
CA THR A 233 -1.59 -1.24 4.61
C THR A 233 -2.66 -1.39 3.54
N ASN A 234 -3.62 -2.26 3.82
CA ASN A 234 -4.85 -2.46 3.05
C ASN A 234 -6.02 -2.47 4.02
N PHE A 235 -6.90 -1.47 3.94
CA PHE A 235 -7.98 -1.34 4.91
C PHE A 235 -9.21 -0.64 4.34
N GLN A 236 -10.29 -0.76 5.11
CA GLN A 236 -11.55 -0.12 4.85
C GLN A 236 -11.95 0.76 6.03
N LEU A 237 -12.48 1.94 5.72
CA LEU A 237 -13.16 2.79 6.68
C LEU A 237 -14.65 2.51 6.54
N VAL A 238 -15.21 1.76 7.48
CA VAL A 238 -16.60 1.29 7.47
C VAL A 238 -17.43 2.19 8.37
N PHE A 239 -18.31 2.99 7.78
CA PHE A 239 -19.17 3.91 8.53
C PHE A 239 -20.44 3.18 9.00
N THR A 240 -20.70 3.21 10.30
CA THR A 240 -21.82 2.51 10.95
C THR A 240 -22.83 3.45 11.60
N ALA A 241 -22.61 4.76 11.48
CA ALA A 241 -23.50 5.79 12.02
C ALA A 241 -23.58 7.03 11.13
N GLY A 242 -24.53 7.90 11.43
CA GLY A 242 -24.71 9.19 10.75
C GLY A 242 -25.06 9.08 9.26
N LYS A 243 -24.76 10.15 8.51
CA LYS A 243 -25.14 10.30 7.09
C LYS A 243 -24.59 9.20 6.17
N TYR A 244 -23.47 8.59 6.55
CA TYR A 244 -22.72 7.61 5.75
C TYR A 244 -22.88 6.17 6.26
N ASN A 245 -23.77 5.93 7.22
CA ASN A 245 -24.04 4.58 7.72
C ASN A 245 -24.27 3.57 6.59
N GLY A 246 -23.59 2.42 6.66
CA GLY A 246 -23.63 1.35 5.67
C GLY A 246 -22.75 1.58 4.44
N SER A 247 -21.95 2.65 4.42
CA SER A 247 -20.98 2.95 3.35
C SER A 247 -19.55 2.68 3.81
N SER A 248 -18.64 2.42 2.88
CA SER A 248 -17.22 2.28 3.19
C SER A 248 -16.31 2.94 2.15
N LEU A 249 -15.10 3.28 2.56
CA LEU A 249 -13.99 3.66 1.67
C LEU A 249 -12.93 2.57 1.72
N ALA A 250 -12.36 2.21 0.58
CA ALA A 250 -11.24 1.27 0.46
C ALA A 250 -9.93 2.03 0.24
N LEU A 251 -8.89 1.65 0.97
CA LEU A 251 -7.60 2.34 0.98
C LEU A 251 -6.42 1.39 0.88
N GLN A 252 -5.37 1.88 0.23
CA GLN A 252 -4.09 1.20 0.07
C GLN A 252 -2.96 2.22 0.17
N GLY A 253 -1.91 1.91 0.92
CA GLY A 253 -0.82 2.86 1.14
C GLY A 253 0.21 2.41 2.16
N LEU A 254 1.32 3.12 2.24
CA LEU A 254 2.31 2.88 3.28
C LEU A 254 1.89 3.53 4.61
N PHE A 255 2.23 2.86 5.70
CA PHE A 255 2.17 3.40 7.05
C PHE A 255 3.61 3.45 7.59
N PRO A 256 4.23 4.64 7.60
CA PRO A 256 5.55 4.82 8.21
C PRO A 256 5.41 4.96 9.73
N VAL A 257 6.33 4.37 10.48
CA VAL A 257 6.57 4.73 11.88
C VAL A 257 7.36 6.03 11.88
N ALA A 258 6.66 7.11 12.20
CA ALA A 258 7.19 8.47 12.13
C ALA A 258 6.98 9.20 13.46
N PRO A 259 7.70 10.31 13.71
CA PRO A 259 7.44 11.16 14.87
C PRO A 259 5.98 11.63 14.91
N LEU A 260 5.44 11.76 16.12
CA LEU A 260 4.11 12.32 16.36
C LEU A 260 3.94 13.66 15.60
N GLY A 261 2.78 13.84 14.95
CA GLY A 261 2.50 15.00 14.11
C GLY A 261 2.98 14.89 12.67
N THR A 262 3.71 13.83 12.29
CA THR A 262 4.06 13.59 10.89
C THR A 262 2.80 13.28 10.07
N VAL A 263 2.68 13.93 8.91
CA VAL A 263 1.59 13.68 7.96
C VAL A 263 2.04 12.67 6.92
N PHE A 264 1.25 11.62 6.71
CA PHE A 264 1.47 10.66 5.63
C PHE A 264 0.18 10.38 4.86
N GLU A 265 0.34 9.91 3.62
CA GLU A 265 -0.74 9.84 2.64
C GLU A 265 -0.97 8.42 2.16
N ARG A 266 -2.26 8.06 1.99
CA ARG A 266 -2.68 6.78 1.40
C ARG A 266 -3.75 7.02 0.35
N ALA A 267 -3.78 6.17 -0.67
CA ALA A 267 -4.73 6.32 -1.77
C ALA A 267 -6.11 5.77 -1.36
N ILE A 268 -7.18 6.51 -1.68
CA ILE A 268 -8.54 5.98 -1.68
C ILE A 268 -8.76 5.36 -3.05
N THR A 269 -8.87 4.04 -3.09
CA THR A 269 -8.93 3.23 -4.32
C THR A 269 -10.37 2.90 -4.73
N GLY A 270 -11.34 3.06 -3.81
CA GLY A 270 -12.75 2.80 -4.07
C GLY A 270 -13.65 3.10 -2.88
N GLY A 271 -14.93 2.73 -3.00
CA GLY A 271 -15.88 2.78 -1.91
C GLY A 271 -17.20 2.09 -2.23
N THR A 272 -18.01 1.88 -1.20
CA THR A 272 -19.32 1.22 -1.26
C THR A 272 -20.43 2.16 -0.76
N GLY A 273 -21.69 1.79 -1.00
CA GLY A 273 -22.83 2.60 -0.58
C GLY A 273 -22.79 4.00 -1.19
N LYS A 274 -22.81 5.03 -0.33
CA LYS A 274 -22.71 6.44 -0.74
C LYS A 274 -21.35 6.83 -1.32
N PHE A 275 -20.33 5.99 -1.11
CA PHE A 275 -18.99 6.17 -1.66
C PHE A 275 -18.74 5.32 -2.91
N ARG A 276 -19.79 4.84 -3.60
CA ARG A 276 -19.60 4.12 -4.86
C ARG A 276 -18.89 5.02 -5.87
N LEU A 277 -17.87 4.47 -6.54
CA LEU A 277 -16.96 5.20 -7.45
C LEU A 277 -16.10 6.28 -6.77
N ALA A 278 -16.01 6.27 -5.43
CA ALA A 278 -15.13 7.17 -4.71
C ALA A 278 -13.67 6.93 -5.06
N ARG A 279 -12.94 8.03 -5.18
CA ARG A 279 -11.50 8.08 -5.37
C ARG A 279 -10.95 9.22 -4.56
N GLY A 280 -9.67 9.19 -4.26
CA GLY A 280 -9.11 10.25 -3.45
C GLY A 280 -7.80 9.90 -2.81
N TYR A 281 -7.52 10.63 -1.75
CA TYR A 281 -6.42 10.36 -0.86
C TYR A 281 -6.85 10.65 0.57
N LEU A 282 -6.19 9.96 1.50
CA LEU A 282 -6.35 10.12 2.92
C LEU A 282 -5.03 10.66 3.45
N LEU A 283 -5.08 11.81 4.13
CA LEU A 283 -3.99 12.26 4.98
C LEU A 283 -4.22 11.72 6.39
N THR A 284 -3.15 11.24 7.01
CA THR A 284 -3.17 10.78 8.39
C THR A 284 -2.10 11.51 9.18
N THR A 285 -2.48 12.00 10.36
CA THR A 285 -1.58 12.63 11.31
C THR A 285 -1.77 11.95 12.65
N GLU A 286 -0.72 11.42 13.24
CA GLU A 286 -0.78 10.93 14.62
C GLU A 286 -0.82 12.14 15.55
N VAL A 287 -1.91 12.26 16.32
CA VAL A 287 -2.18 13.42 17.18
C VAL A 287 -2.07 13.10 18.67
N HIS A 288 -2.14 11.82 19.03
CA HIS A 288 -1.95 11.36 20.39
C HIS A 288 -1.39 9.94 20.40
N SER A 289 -0.41 9.66 21.25
CA SER A 289 0.11 8.31 21.46
C SER A 289 0.52 8.13 22.93
N THR A 290 0.22 6.96 23.47
CA THR A 290 0.70 6.47 24.76
C THR A 290 1.39 5.10 24.55
N ASN A 291 1.73 4.40 25.62
CA ASN A 291 2.24 3.03 25.53
C ASN A 291 1.18 2.01 25.10
N THR A 292 -0.11 2.35 25.18
CA THR A 292 -1.21 1.41 24.91
C THR A 292 -2.21 1.91 23.87
N THR A 293 -2.21 3.19 23.54
CA THR A 293 -3.17 3.81 22.64
C THR A 293 -2.49 4.70 21.60
N LEU A 294 -3.05 4.72 20.39
CA LEU A 294 -2.66 5.62 19.31
C LEU A 294 -3.91 6.24 18.69
N THR A 295 -3.90 7.56 18.50
CA THR A 295 -4.97 8.30 17.84
C THR A 295 -4.45 9.00 16.59
N GLY A 296 -5.00 8.63 15.44
CA GLY A 296 -4.69 9.24 14.15
C GLY A 296 -5.85 10.11 13.67
N GLN A 297 -5.60 11.40 13.43
CA GLN A 297 -6.52 12.25 12.67
C GLN A 297 -6.51 11.83 11.21
N LEU A 298 -7.70 11.64 10.64
CA LEU A 298 -7.94 11.19 9.29
C LEU A 298 -8.63 12.29 8.50
N ASP A 299 -7.96 12.81 7.47
CA ASP A 299 -8.50 13.81 6.54
C ASP A 299 -8.66 13.17 5.15
N ALA A 300 -9.88 12.73 4.83
CA ALA A 300 -10.21 12.07 3.57
C ALA A 300 -10.72 13.08 2.55
N PHE A 301 -10.05 13.15 1.39
CA PHE A 301 -10.42 13.99 0.26
C PHE A 301 -10.94 13.12 -0.88
N ILE A 302 -12.25 13.17 -1.12
CA ILE A 302 -12.98 12.21 -1.95
C ILE A 302 -13.60 12.90 -3.15
N THR A 303 -13.45 12.30 -4.33
CA THR A 303 -14.11 12.70 -5.57
C THR A 303 -14.77 11.47 -6.21
N PHE A 304 -15.78 11.70 -7.03
CA PHE A 304 -16.59 10.64 -7.65
C PHE A 304 -16.36 10.70 -9.17
N ARG A 305 -15.58 9.76 -9.72
CA ARG A 305 -15.16 9.74 -11.14
C ARG A 305 -14.83 8.36 -11.67
#